data_AF-A0A8D8VK31-F1
#
_entry.id   AF-A0A8D8VK31-F1
#
_cell.length_a   1.000
_cell.length_b   1.000
_cell.length_c   1.000
_cell.angle_alpha   90.00
_cell.angle_beta   90.00
_cell.angle_gamma   90.00
#
_symmetry.space_group_name_H-M   'P 1'
#
loop_
_entity.id
_entity.type
_entity.pdbx_description
1 polymer ?
#
loop_
_entity_poly.entity_id
_entity_poly.type
_entity_poly.pdbx_seq_one_letter_code
_entity_poly.pdbx_strand_id
1 'polypeptide(L)'
;MGKLLSLLSRDDSNCCTKNKYDVFLDFENAQPTEAEHELFEEVQAVLQDSESILDEIQFYKGAGKEIREAIATPTPECQTKAWTTVVPLVLKLRRFYLFSTQLEEIVPKILLHLCSGPEPIAQHLDTQQALVKQFAEILEFVLKFDEHKMKTPAIQNDFSYYRRSLQKQRMFELESEREREDRPSQEVNIMQSEREREDKTKSRGKYNGEWERKRRQRSTR
;
A
#
# COMPACT_ATOMS: atom_id res chain seq x y z
N MET A 1 18.27 -19.19 -17.74
CA MET A 1 17.29 -18.34 -18.46
C MET A 1 17.50 -18.25 -19.98
N GLY A 2 18.65 -17.77 -20.50
CA GLY A 2 18.80 -17.53 -21.96
C GLY A 2 18.57 -18.74 -22.88
N LYS A 3 18.95 -19.95 -22.46
CA LYS A 3 18.69 -21.18 -23.24
C LYS A 3 17.22 -21.63 -23.23
N LEU A 4 16.49 -21.44 -22.13
CA LEU A 4 15.05 -21.72 -22.05
C LEU A 4 14.27 -20.73 -22.93
N LEU A 5 14.60 -19.44 -22.83
CA LEU A 5 14.00 -18.43 -23.70
C LEU A 5 14.34 -18.68 -25.17
N SER A 6 15.57 -19.11 -25.49
CA SER A 6 15.95 -19.52 -26.85
C SER A 6 15.21 -20.76 -27.37
N LEU A 7 14.76 -21.66 -26.48
CA LEU A 7 13.93 -22.81 -26.84
C LEU A 7 12.47 -22.40 -27.09
N LEU A 8 11.98 -21.42 -26.34
CA LEU A 8 10.60 -20.92 -26.42
C LEU A 8 10.42 -19.83 -27.49
N SER A 9 11.46 -19.07 -27.82
CA SER A 9 11.45 -18.04 -28.85
C SER A 9 11.53 -18.68 -30.25
N ARG A 10 10.38 -18.89 -30.88
CA ARG A 10 10.28 -19.23 -32.30
C ARG A 10 10.49 -17.95 -33.13
N ASP A 11 11.63 -17.83 -33.79
CA ASP A 11 11.72 -16.94 -34.95
C ASP A 11 11.11 -17.67 -36.15
N ASP A 12 9.86 -17.38 -36.49
CA ASP A 12 9.19 -17.87 -37.70
C ASP A 12 9.85 -17.37 -39.01
N SER A 13 10.95 -16.60 -38.90
CA SER A 13 11.66 -15.97 -40.02
C SER A 13 12.81 -16.82 -40.60
N ASN A 14 13.23 -17.90 -39.95
CA ASN A 14 14.34 -18.75 -40.42
C ASN A 14 13.89 -20.20 -40.67
N CYS A 15 13.42 -20.46 -41.90
CA CYS A 15 12.93 -21.73 -42.44
C CYS A 15 13.94 -22.91 -42.43
N CYS A 16 15.16 -22.79 -41.87
CA CYS A 16 16.24 -23.76 -42.10
C CYS A 16 17.10 -24.20 -40.89
N THR A 17 16.80 -23.84 -39.64
CA THR A 17 17.53 -24.39 -38.48
C THR A 17 16.81 -25.59 -37.87
N LYS A 18 17.31 -26.79 -38.19
CA LYS A 18 16.86 -28.11 -37.69
C LYS A 18 17.15 -28.34 -36.20
N ASN A 19 16.62 -27.52 -35.31
CA ASN A 19 16.50 -27.89 -33.91
C ASN A 19 15.01 -27.89 -33.53
N LYS A 20 14.29 -28.85 -34.10
CA LYS A 20 12.93 -29.18 -33.67
C LYS A 20 13.06 -29.94 -32.35
N TYR A 21 13.17 -29.21 -31.24
CA TYR A 21 13.01 -29.80 -29.93
C TYR A 21 11.53 -30.18 -29.81
N ASP A 22 11.24 -31.46 -30.00
CA ASP A 22 9.90 -32.03 -29.86
C ASP A 22 9.69 -32.32 -28.37
N VAL A 23 9.43 -31.27 -27.59
CA VAL A 23 9.14 -31.37 -26.15
C VAL A 23 7.65 -31.69 -26.00
N PHE A 24 7.33 -32.81 -25.35
CA PHE A 24 5.96 -33.22 -25.10
C PHE A 24 5.52 -32.73 -23.72
N LEU A 25 4.50 -31.87 -23.68
CA LEU A 25 3.94 -31.31 -22.45
C LEU A 25 2.50 -31.79 -22.28
N ASP A 26 2.26 -32.66 -21.30
CA ASP A 26 0.94 -33.13 -20.90
C ASP A 26 0.33 -32.19 -19.85
N PHE A 27 -0.28 -31.10 -20.31
CA PHE A 27 -0.96 -30.14 -19.42
C PHE A 27 -2.21 -30.71 -18.73
N GLU A 28 -2.77 -31.82 -19.21
CA GLU A 28 -3.98 -32.40 -18.63
C GLU A 28 -3.65 -33.33 -17.46
N ASN A 29 -2.66 -34.22 -17.62
CA ASN A 29 -2.42 -35.30 -16.67
C ASN A 29 -1.05 -35.25 -15.97
N ALA A 30 -0.21 -34.22 -16.21
CA ALA A 30 1.06 -34.09 -15.52
C ALA A 30 0.90 -34.22 -13.99
N GLN A 31 1.65 -35.16 -13.40
CA GLN A 31 1.75 -35.37 -11.97
C GLN A 31 3.18 -35.09 -11.52
N PRO A 32 3.39 -34.55 -10.30
CA PRO A 32 4.73 -34.30 -9.80
C PRO A 32 5.50 -35.62 -9.67
N THR A 33 6.75 -35.62 -10.10
CA THR A 33 7.69 -36.69 -9.73
C THR A 33 8.08 -36.55 -8.26
N GLU A 34 8.64 -37.61 -7.67
CA GLU A 34 9.14 -37.59 -6.28
C GLU A 34 10.13 -36.43 -6.04
N ALA A 35 10.94 -36.10 -7.05
CA ALA A 35 11.91 -35.01 -6.97
C ALA A 35 11.26 -33.62 -7.00
N GLU A 36 10.09 -33.48 -7.63
CA GLU A 36 9.37 -32.21 -7.73
C GLU A 36 8.40 -31.99 -6.57
N HIS A 37 7.98 -33.05 -5.87
CA HIS A 37 6.83 -33.05 -4.98
C HIS A 37 6.86 -31.94 -3.92
N GLU A 38 8.01 -31.70 -3.27
CA GLU A 38 8.12 -30.65 -2.24
C GLU A 38 7.88 -29.25 -2.82
N LEU A 39 8.54 -28.93 -3.94
CA LEU A 39 8.38 -27.64 -4.60
C LEU A 39 6.99 -27.50 -5.24
N PHE A 40 6.46 -28.60 -5.80
CA PHE A 40 5.12 -28.62 -6.39
C PHE A 40 4.05 -28.23 -5.37
N GLU A 41 4.09 -28.79 -4.16
CA GLU A 41 3.16 -28.45 -3.07
C GLU A 41 3.33 -26.99 -2.62
N GLU A 42 4.57 -26.50 -2.52
CA GLU A 42 4.84 -25.10 -2.18
C GLU A 42 4.21 -24.15 -3.21
N VAL A 43 4.43 -24.42 -4.50
CA VAL A 43 3.87 -23.63 -5.60
C VAL A 43 2.35 -23.74 -5.66
N GLN A 44 1.80 -24.94 -5.42
CA GLN A 44 0.36 -25.16 -5.42
C GLN A 44 -0.32 -24.36 -4.31
N ALA A 45 0.28 -24.29 -3.11
CA ALA A 45 -0.24 -23.50 -2.00
C ALA A 45 -0.33 -22.01 -2.34
N VAL A 46 0.62 -21.47 -3.12
CA VAL A 46 0.53 -20.09 -3.63
C VAL A 46 -0.55 -19.99 -4.70
N LEU A 47 -0.58 -20.90 -5.69
CA LEU A 47 -1.53 -20.83 -6.80
C LEU A 47 -3.01 -21.00 -6.39
N GLN A 48 -3.29 -21.60 -5.23
CA GLN A 48 -4.65 -21.71 -4.68
C GLN A 48 -5.40 -20.37 -4.59
N ASP A 49 -4.69 -19.27 -4.34
CA ASP A 49 -5.30 -17.93 -4.22
C ASP A 49 -5.47 -17.20 -5.56
N SER A 50 -4.92 -17.72 -6.66
CA SER A 50 -4.79 -17.01 -7.94
C SER A 50 -6.14 -16.60 -8.54
N GLU A 51 -7.13 -17.51 -8.59
CA GLU A 51 -8.46 -17.23 -9.14
C GLU A 51 -9.18 -16.15 -8.33
N SER A 52 -9.16 -16.25 -7.00
CA SER A 52 -9.77 -15.25 -6.11
C SER A 52 -9.16 -13.87 -6.31
N ILE A 53 -7.86 -13.79 -6.56
CA ILE A 53 -7.17 -12.52 -6.79
C ILE A 53 -7.53 -11.94 -8.17
N LEU A 54 -7.62 -12.79 -9.20
CA LEU A 54 -8.08 -12.38 -10.53
C LEU A 54 -9.51 -11.82 -10.49
N ASP A 55 -10.43 -12.49 -9.79
CA ASP A 55 -11.79 -12.00 -9.58
C ASP A 55 -11.80 -10.65 -8.87
N GLU A 56 -11.01 -10.52 -7.80
CA GLU A 56 -10.95 -9.28 -7.03
C GLU A 56 -10.47 -8.07 -7.84
N ILE A 57 -9.48 -8.25 -8.72
CA ILE A 57 -8.99 -7.18 -9.60
C ILE A 57 -9.93 -6.93 -10.78
N GLN A 58 -10.52 -7.98 -11.36
CA GLN A 58 -11.49 -7.86 -12.46
C GLN A 58 -12.73 -7.05 -12.03
N PHE A 59 -13.20 -7.25 -10.80
CA PHE A 59 -14.36 -6.57 -10.24
C PHE A 59 -14.00 -5.37 -9.34
N TYR A 60 -12.80 -4.80 -9.49
CA TYR A 60 -12.38 -3.61 -8.75
C TYR A 60 -13.15 -2.36 -9.24
N LYS A 61 -14.20 -1.97 -8.50
CA LYS A 61 -15.08 -0.84 -8.87
C LYS A 61 -14.45 0.54 -8.65
N GLY A 62 -13.53 0.65 -7.70
CA GLY A 62 -12.95 1.91 -7.25
C GLY A 62 -13.86 2.79 -6.39
N ALA A 63 -13.30 3.84 -5.80
CA ALA A 63 -14.01 4.82 -4.95
C ALA A 63 -14.16 6.21 -5.61
N GLY A 64 -14.09 6.27 -6.94
CA GLY A 64 -13.95 7.53 -7.68
C GLY A 64 -15.13 8.50 -7.54
N LYS A 65 -16.33 8.04 -7.20
CA LYS A 65 -17.48 8.93 -6.94
C LYS A 65 -17.30 9.62 -5.58
N GLU A 66 -17.11 8.84 -4.54
CA GLU A 66 -16.97 9.30 -3.16
C GLU A 66 -15.74 10.21 -3.01
N ILE A 67 -14.62 9.84 -3.65
CA ILE A 67 -13.40 10.66 -3.68
C ILE A 67 -13.65 12.02 -4.33
N ARG A 68 -14.35 12.07 -5.47
CA ARG A 68 -14.67 13.34 -6.15
C ARG A 68 -15.60 14.20 -5.31
N GLU A 69 -16.62 13.60 -4.69
CA GLU A 69 -17.51 14.29 -3.74
C GLU A 69 -16.71 14.89 -2.58
N ALA A 70 -15.82 14.12 -1.95
CA ALA A 70 -14.99 14.59 -0.83
C ALA A 70 -13.97 15.68 -1.21
N ILE A 71 -13.51 15.71 -2.47
CA ILE A 71 -12.62 16.77 -2.97
C ILE A 71 -13.41 18.03 -3.30
N ALA A 72 -14.56 17.90 -3.97
CA ALA A 72 -15.39 19.03 -4.37
C ALA A 72 -16.10 19.69 -3.20
N THR A 73 -16.47 18.91 -2.17
CA THR A 73 -17.21 19.37 -1.00
C THR A 73 -16.59 18.73 0.25
N PRO A 74 -15.56 19.36 0.83
CA PRO A 74 -14.76 18.75 1.90
C PRO A 74 -15.44 18.85 3.27
N THR A 75 -16.68 18.37 3.40
CA THR A 75 -17.35 18.22 4.69
C THR A 75 -16.90 16.94 5.40
N PRO A 76 -17.02 16.86 6.74
CA PRO A 76 -16.69 15.65 7.48
C PRO A 76 -17.41 14.39 6.95
N GLU A 77 -18.68 14.50 6.58
CA GLU A 77 -19.48 13.38 6.08
C GLU A 77 -18.95 12.86 4.75
N CYS A 78 -18.61 13.76 3.82
CA CYS A 78 -18.03 13.39 2.52
C CYS A 78 -16.65 12.75 2.68
N GLN A 79 -15.79 13.28 3.57
CA GLN A 79 -14.48 12.69 3.85
C GLN A 79 -14.61 11.31 4.49
N THR A 80 -15.49 11.14 5.48
CA THR A 80 -15.76 9.84 6.12
C THR A 80 -16.25 8.83 5.10
N LYS A 81 -17.20 9.21 4.24
CA LYS A 81 -17.74 8.32 3.20
C LYS A 81 -16.65 7.88 2.21
N ALA A 82 -15.83 8.80 1.72
CA ALA A 82 -14.70 8.46 0.85
C ALA A 82 -13.69 7.56 1.54
N TRP A 83 -13.38 7.82 2.81
CA TRP A 83 -12.47 7.02 3.61
C TRP A 83 -12.99 5.59 3.82
N THR A 84 -14.24 5.43 4.26
CA THR A 84 -14.84 4.11 4.49
C THR A 84 -14.96 3.29 3.21
N THR A 85 -15.09 3.93 2.05
CA THR A 85 -15.13 3.24 0.75
C THR A 85 -13.74 2.87 0.26
N VAL A 86 -12.73 3.76 0.42
CA VAL A 86 -11.38 3.52 -0.11
C VAL A 86 -10.58 2.51 0.70
N VAL A 87 -10.78 2.45 2.03
CA VAL A 87 -9.99 1.58 2.91
C VAL A 87 -10.09 0.09 2.52
N PRO A 88 -11.29 -0.50 2.35
CA PRO A 88 -11.40 -1.90 1.90
C PRO A 88 -10.73 -2.15 0.55
N LEU A 89 -10.79 -1.18 -0.37
CA LEU A 89 -10.16 -1.30 -1.68
C LEU A 89 -8.62 -1.31 -1.57
N VAL A 90 -8.05 -0.46 -0.72
CA VAL A 90 -6.60 -0.45 -0.46
C VAL A 90 -6.14 -1.72 0.24
N LEU A 91 -6.98 -2.35 1.07
CA LEU A 91 -6.68 -3.67 1.64
C LEU A 91 -6.60 -4.76 0.55
N LYS A 92 -7.43 -4.69 -0.50
CA LYS A 92 -7.27 -5.55 -1.69
C LYS A 92 -5.96 -5.29 -2.40
N LEU A 93 -5.59 -4.01 -2.61
CA LEU A 93 -4.29 -3.67 -3.21
C LEU A 93 -3.11 -4.21 -2.39
N ARG A 94 -3.21 -4.19 -1.06
CA ARG A 94 -2.24 -4.82 -0.18
C ARG A 94 -2.20 -6.34 -0.38
N ARG A 95 -3.35 -7.01 -0.48
CA ARG A 95 -3.42 -8.45 -0.77
C ARG A 95 -2.72 -8.79 -2.09
N PHE A 96 -2.97 -8.02 -3.14
CA PHE A 96 -2.32 -8.22 -4.45
C PHE A 96 -0.80 -8.08 -4.38
N TYR A 97 -0.32 -7.07 -3.63
CA TYR A 97 1.11 -6.88 -3.41
C TYR A 97 1.74 -8.06 -2.66
N LEU A 98 1.12 -8.54 -1.58
CA LEU A 98 1.63 -9.69 -0.82
C LEU A 98 1.64 -10.97 -1.67
N PHE A 99 0.63 -11.17 -2.51
CA PHE A 99 0.63 -12.28 -3.46
C PHE A 99 1.77 -12.16 -4.47
N SER A 100 2.04 -10.96 -4.98
CA SER A 100 3.17 -10.74 -5.89
C SER A 100 4.53 -11.06 -5.24
N THR A 101 4.67 -10.82 -3.93
CA THR A 101 5.90 -11.20 -3.20
C THR A 101 6.02 -12.72 -3.04
N GLN A 102 4.91 -13.44 -2.86
CA GLN A 102 4.94 -14.91 -2.86
C GLN A 102 5.37 -15.44 -4.22
N LEU A 103 4.83 -14.89 -5.32
CA LEU A 103 5.27 -15.23 -6.68
C LEU A 103 6.76 -14.94 -6.91
N GLU A 104 7.25 -13.79 -6.44
CA GLU A 104 8.67 -13.41 -6.52
C GLU A 104 9.58 -14.43 -5.83
N GLU A 105 9.14 -15.03 -4.72
CA GLU A 105 9.90 -16.05 -3.99
C GLU A 105 9.91 -17.41 -4.69
N ILE A 106 8.77 -17.85 -5.26
CA ILE A 106 8.67 -19.19 -5.86
C ILE A 106 9.22 -19.28 -7.29
N VAL A 107 9.10 -18.22 -8.09
CA VAL A 107 9.52 -18.25 -9.51
C VAL A 107 11.01 -18.61 -9.66
N PRO A 108 11.96 -18.02 -8.88
CA PRO A 108 13.36 -18.43 -8.93
C PRO A 108 13.58 -19.90 -8.59
N LYS A 109 12.81 -20.49 -7.67
CA LYS A 109 12.93 -21.90 -7.28
C LYS A 109 12.51 -22.84 -8.41
N ILE A 110 11.40 -22.52 -9.08
CA ILE A 110 10.94 -23.24 -10.28
C ILE A 110 12.00 -23.16 -11.38
N LEU A 111 12.50 -21.95 -11.66
CA LEU A 111 13.52 -21.75 -12.68
C LEU A 111 14.84 -22.47 -12.35
N LEU A 112 15.19 -22.56 -11.06
CA LEU A 112 16.34 -23.33 -10.62
C LEU A 112 16.16 -24.82 -10.95
N HIS A 113 14.99 -25.40 -10.67
CA HIS A 113 14.69 -26.81 -10.99
C HIS A 113 14.68 -27.09 -12.51
N LEU A 114 14.05 -26.22 -13.29
CA LEU A 114 13.86 -26.42 -14.73
C LEU A 114 15.10 -26.07 -15.59
N CYS A 115 16.04 -25.29 -15.05
CA CYS A 115 17.20 -24.79 -15.81
C CYS A 115 18.56 -25.13 -15.23
N SER A 116 18.64 -25.92 -14.16
CA SER A 116 19.92 -26.28 -13.52
C SER A 116 20.23 -27.76 -13.66
N GLY A 117 21.52 -28.07 -13.71
CA GLY A 117 22.01 -29.43 -13.89
C GLY A 117 22.85 -29.57 -15.17
N PRO A 118 23.54 -30.71 -15.32
CA PRO A 118 24.25 -31.05 -16.54
C PRO A 118 23.32 -31.42 -17.71
N GLU A 119 22.06 -31.76 -17.44
CA GLU A 119 21.10 -32.23 -18.45
C GLU A 119 20.62 -31.10 -19.39
N PRO A 120 20.23 -31.43 -20.64
CA PRO A 120 19.62 -30.47 -21.54
C PRO A 120 18.26 -29.98 -21.04
N ILE A 121 17.93 -28.70 -21.24
CA ILE A 121 16.64 -28.12 -20.83
C ILE A 121 15.44 -28.85 -21.41
N ALA A 122 15.51 -29.32 -22.67
CA ALA A 122 14.44 -30.11 -23.26
C ALA A 122 14.09 -31.35 -22.41
N GLN A 123 15.10 -32.01 -21.85
CA GLN A 123 14.90 -33.15 -20.95
C GLN A 123 14.27 -32.73 -19.62
N HIS A 124 14.66 -31.59 -19.05
CA HIS A 124 13.99 -31.04 -17.86
C HIS A 124 12.51 -30.75 -18.14
N LEU A 125 12.18 -30.17 -19.30
CA LEU A 125 10.80 -29.89 -19.68
C LEU A 125 9.97 -31.15 -19.90
N ASP A 126 10.55 -32.21 -20.46
CA ASP A 126 9.86 -33.50 -20.68
C ASP A 126 9.66 -34.29 -19.38
N THR A 127 10.58 -34.14 -18.41
CA THR A 127 10.57 -34.94 -17.16
C THR A 127 9.88 -34.24 -15.99
N GLN A 128 9.97 -32.92 -15.92
CA GLN A 128 9.44 -32.09 -14.83
C GLN A 128 8.15 -31.36 -15.25
N GLN A 129 7.21 -32.11 -15.85
CA GLN A 129 6.04 -31.52 -16.51
C GLN A 129 5.09 -30.81 -15.54
N ALA A 130 5.01 -31.29 -14.29
CA ALA A 130 4.16 -30.68 -13.27
C ALA A 130 4.64 -29.27 -12.90
N LEU A 131 5.94 -29.07 -12.71
CA LEU A 131 6.52 -27.75 -12.49
C LEU A 131 6.43 -26.86 -13.73
N VAL A 132 6.57 -27.42 -14.94
CA VAL A 132 6.37 -26.66 -16.20
C VAL A 132 4.93 -26.15 -16.30
N LYS A 133 3.95 -26.99 -15.95
CA LYS A 133 2.54 -26.60 -15.92
C LYS A 133 2.29 -25.47 -14.92
N GLN A 134 2.75 -25.61 -13.68
CA GLN A 134 2.61 -24.55 -12.68
C GLN A 134 3.32 -23.25 -13.11
N PHE A 135 4.47 -23.34 -13.79
CA PHE A 135 5.12 -22.17 -14.34
C PHE A 135 4.26 -21.47 -15.41
N ALA A 136 3.63 -22.23 -16.30
CA ALA A 136 2.70 -21.69 -17.28
C ALA A 136 1.47 -21.04 -16.63
N GLU A 137 0.91 -21.65 -15.58
CA GLU A 137 -0.21 -21.09 -14.80
C GLU A 137 0.16 -19.77 -14.13
N ILE A 138 1.38 -19.65 -13.57
CA ILE A 138 1.89 -18.38 -13.03
C ILE A 138 1.96 -17.31 -14.13
N LEU A 139 2.49 -17.65 -15.31
CA LEU A 139 2.59 -16.70 -16.42
C LEU A 139 1.20 -16.27 -16.92
N GLU A 140 0.26 -17.20 -17.03
CA GLU A 140 -1.13 -16.90 -17.38
C GLU A 140 -1.78 -15.96 -16.36
N PHE A 141 -1.60 -16.23 -15.05
CA PHE A 141 -2.07 -15.36 -13.98
C PHE A 141 -1.47 -13.95 -14.13
N VAL A 142 -0.15 -13.82 -14.29
CA VAL A 142 0.52 -12.52 -14.39
C VAL A 142 -0.03 -11.71 -15.57
N LEU A 143 -0.21 -12.35 -16.73
CA LEU A 143 -0.76 -11.70 -17.92
C LEU A 143 -2.20 -11.23 -17.72
N LYS A 144 -3.08 -12.10 -17.18
CA LYS A 144 -4.48 -11.74 -16.88
C LYS A 144 -4.57 -10.63 -15.82
N PHE A 145 -3.77 -10.74 -14.76
CA PHE A 145 -3.73 -9.74 -13.70
C PHE A 145 -3.31 -8.38 -14.25
N ASP A 146 -2.23 -8.31 -15.02
CA ASP A 146 -1.77 -7.05 -15.63
C ASP A 146 -2.78 -6.51 -16.65
N GLU A 147 -3.45 -7.37 -17.42
CA GLU A 147 -4.54 -6.94 -18.31
C GLU A 147 -5.66 -6.24 -17.52
N HIS A 148 -6.15 -6.86 -16.43
CA HIS A 148 -7.18 -6.28 -15.57
C HIS A 148 -6.70 -4.98 -14.91
N LYS A 149 -5.46 -4.95 -14.42
CA LYS A 149 -4.85 -3.78 -13.81
C LYS A 149 -4.74 -2.61 -14.78
N MET A 150 -4.27 -2.85 -16.00
CA MET A 150 -4.10 -1.83 -17.04
C MET A 150 -5.44 -1.22 -17.47
N LYS A 151 -6.53 -2.00 -17.40
CA LYS A 151 -7.89 -1.53 -17.69
C LYS A 151 -8.57 -0.83 -16.50
N THR A 152 -7.90 -0.75 -15.34
CA THR A 152 -8.50 -0.25 -14.09
C THR A 152 -7.75 0.97 -13.53
N PRO A 153 -7.90 2.17 -14.13
CA PRO A 153 -7.22 3.39 -13.68
C PRO A 153 -7.61 3.83 -12.25
N ALA A 154 -8.74 3.35 -11.73
CA ALA A 154 -9.19 3.64 -10.37
C ALA A 154 -8.17 3.19 -9.30
N ILE A 155 -7.41 2.12 -9.53
CA ILE A 155 -6.42 1.58 -8.59
C ILE A 155 -5.42 2.67 -8.14
N GLN A 156 -4.84 3.39 -9.10
CA GLN A 156 -3.86 4.44 -8.80
C GLN A 156 -4.51 5.64 -8.12
N ASN A 157 -5.71 6.02 -8.55
CA ASN A 157 -6.43 7.16 -8.00
C ASN A 157 -6.82 6.93 -6.54
N ASP A 158 -7.37 5.76 -6.24
CA ASP A 158 -7.78 5.36 -4.90
C ASP A 158 -6.59 5.30 -3.94
N PHE A 159 -5.50 4.63 -4.35
CA PHE A 159 -4.30 4.53 -3.52
C PHE A 159 -3.65 5.89 -3.27
N SER A 160 -3.63 6.75 -4.30
CA SER A 160 -3.12 8.11 -4.18
C SER A 160 -3.96 8.95 -3.23
N TYR A 161 -5.30 8.83 -3.27
CA TYR A 161 -6.19 9.50 -2.33
C TYR A 161 -5.96 8.99 -0.91
N TYR A 162 -5.94 7.67 -0.71
CA TYR A 162 -5.68 7.06 0.60
C TYR A 162 -4.39 7.58 1.24
N ARG A 163 -3.27 7.60 0.50
CA ARG A 163 -1.99 8.12 0.98
C ARG A 163 -2.08 9.58 1.42
N ARG A 164 -2.74 10.44 0.62
CA ARG A 164 -2.91 11.86 0.96
C ARG A 164 -3.78 12.05 2.20
N SER A 165 -4.87 11.29 2.31
CA SER A 165 -5.78 11.35 3.46
C SER A 165 -5.10 10.89 4.75
N LEU A 166 -4.30 9.81 4.69
CA LEU A 166 -3.54 9.31 5.84
C LEU A 166 -2.49 10.34 6.31
N GLN A 167 -1.80 11.00 5.39
CA GLN A 167 -0.83 12.05 5.72
C GLN A 167 -1.50 13.24 6.41
N LYS A 168 -2.68 13.67 5.92
CA LYS A 168 -3.45 14.75 6.54
C LYS A 168 -3.90 14.40 7.96
N GLN A 169 -4.39 13.17 8.18
CA GLN A 169 -4.77 12.70 9.51
C GLN A 169 -3.59 12.72 10.47
N ARG A 170 -2.42 12.22 10.05
CA ARG A 170 -1.21 12.24 10.87
C ARG A 170 -0.77 13.67 11.22
N MET A 171 -0.84 14.61 10.28
CA MET A 171 -0.50 16.01 10.54
C MET A 171 -1.47 16.65 11.54
N PHE A 172 -2.77 16.38 11.38
CA PHE A 172 -3.80 16.86 12.32
C PHE A 172 -3.62 16.29 13.73
N GLU A 173 -3.28 15.00 13.85
CA GLU A 173 -2.96 14.37 15.13
C GLU A 173 -1.76 15.06 15.80
N LEU A 174 -0.67 15.28 15.06
CA LEU A 174 0.53 15.96 15.57
C LEU A 174 0.28 17.43 15.97
N GLU A 175 -0.53 18.16 15.21
CA GLU A 175 -0.96 19.52 15.56
C GLU A 175 -1.79 19.52 16.84
N SER A 176 -2.74 18.58 16.96
CA SER A 176 -3.59 18.44 18.14
C SER A 176 -2.80 18.05 19.40
N GLU A 177 -1.72 17.28 19.25
CA GLU A 177 -0.79 16.94 20.33
C GLU A 177 0.02 18.15 20.77
N ARG A 178 0.56 18.94 19.83
CA ARG A 178 1.26 20.20 20.14
C ARG A 178 0.35 21.20 20.85
N GLU A 179 -0.89 21.35 20.40
CA GLU A 179 -1.88 22.23 21.07
C GLU A 179 -2.26 21.75 22.48
N ARG A 180 -2.20 20.44 22.74
CA ARG A 180 -2.38 19.90 24.11
C ARG A 180 -1.16 20.17 24.98
N GLU A 181 0.04 20.12 24.42
CA GLU A 181 1.30 20.34 25.13
C GLU A 181 1.57 21.84 25.39
N ASP A 182 1.18 22.72 24.49
CA ASP A 182 1.32 24.18 24.65
C ASP A 182 0.27 24.82 25.56
N ARG A 183 -0.87 24.13 25.80
CA ARG A 183 -1.96 24.62 26.65
C ARG A 183 -1.54 24.95 28.10
N PRO A 184 -0.86 24.04 28.83
CA PRO A 184 -0.35 24.33 30.17
C PRO A 184 0.59 25.54 30.19
N SER A 185 1.45 25.68 29.17
CA SER A 185 2.39 26.80 29.04
C SER A 185 1.67 28.13 28.79
N GLN A 186 0.61 28.12 27.96
CA GLN A 186 -0.24 29.29 27.72
C GLN A 186 -1.04 29.67 28.96
N GLU A 187 -1.63 28.71 29.69
CA GLU A 187 -2.36 28.97 30.93
C GLU A 187 -1.45 29.56 32.01
N VAL A 188 -0.24 29.02 32.17
CA VAL A 188 0.76 29.57 33.11
C VAL A 188 1.16 31.00 32.73
N ASN A 189 1.38 31.28 31.44
CA ASN A 189 1.68 32.63 30.96
C ASN A 189 0.53 33.62 31.20
N ILE A 190 -0.72 33.19 30.99
CA ILE A 190 -1.92 34.00 31.26
C ILE A 190 -2.01 34.31 32.76
N MET A 191 -1.90 33.28 33.62
CA MET A 191 -1.94 33.45 35.07
C MET A 191 -0.84 34.37 35.60
N GLN A 192 0.38 34.28 35.06
CA GLN A 192 1.49 35.18 35.40
C GLN A 192 1.18 36.61 34.96
N SER A 193 0.64 36.81 33.75
CA SER A 193 0.29 38.13 33.24
C SER A 193 -0.84 38.81 34.03
N GLU A 194 -1.82 38.04 34.50
CA GLU A 194 -2.92 38.54 35.34
C GLU A 194 -2.43 38.93 36.72
N ARG A 195 -1.53 38.13 37.30
CA ARG A 195 -0.91 38.42 38.60
C ARG A 195 -0.09 39.71 38.56
N GLU A 196 0.68 39.93 37.49
CA GLU A 196 1.40 41.20 37.28
C GLU A 196 0.48 42.41 37.09
N ARG A 197 -0.66 42.22 36.42
CA ARG A 197 -1.67 43.28 36.23
C ARG A 197 -2.30 43.68 37.56
N GLU A 198 -2.66 42.70 38.39
CA GLU A 198 -3.21 42.94 39.73
C GLU A 198 -2.22 43.70 40.65
N ASP A 199 -0.95 43.33 40.62
CA ASP A 199 0.06 44.02 41.42
C ASP A 199 0.26 45.48 40.95
N LYS A 200 0.20 45.72 39.64
CA LYS A 200 0.24 47.09 39.07
C LYS A 200 -0.99 47.92 39.48
N THR A 201 -2.20 47.36 39.49
CA THR A 201 -3.42 48.07 39.95
C THR A 201 -3.40 48.32 41.46
N LYS A 202 -3.00 47.33 42.27
CA LYS A 202 -2.86 47.51 43.73
C LYS A 202 -1.83 48.59 44.08
N SER A 203 -0.70 48.63 43.38
CA SER A 203 0.29 49.72 43.52
C SER A 203 -0.30 51.08 43.14
N ARG A 204 -0.93 51.22 41.97
CA ARG A 204 -1.57 52.50 41.56
C ARG A 204 -2.64 52.98 42.55
N GLY A 205 -3.47 52.06 43.07
CA GLY A 205 -4.50 52.37 44.06
C GLY A 205 -3.92 52.88 45.39
N LYS A 206 -2.82 52.26 45.87
CA LYS A 206 -2.11 52.73 47.06
C LYS A 206 -1.55 54.14 46.88
N TYR A 207 -0.90 54.40 45.75
CA TYR A 207 -0.38 55.73 45.44
C TYR A 207 -1.50 56.78 45.37
N ASN A 208 -2.59 56.53 44.64
CA ASN A 208 -3.70 57.48 44.54
C ASN A 208 -4.39 57.74 45.89
N GLY A 209 -4.57 56.71 46.71
CA GLY A 209 -5.17 56.84 48.05
C GLY A 209 -4.31 57.65 49.03
N GLU A 210 -2.98 57.54 48.95
CA GLU A 210 -2.08 58.42 49.72
C GLU A 210 -2.13 59.88 49.24
N TRP A 211 -2.19 60.10 47.92
CA TRP A 211 -2.34 61.44 47.35
C TRP A 211 -3.65 62.11 47.77
N GLU A 212 -4.77 61.39 47.76
CA GLU A 212 -6.07 61.93 48.19
C GLU A 212 -6.13 62.23 49.70
N ARG A 213 -5.54 61.37 50.54
CA ARG A 213 -5.43 61.65 51.99
C ARG A 213 -4.61 62.91 52.26
N LYS A 214 -3.46 63.07 51.57
CA LYS A 214 -2.62 64.27 51.68
C LYS A 214 -3.34 65.53 51.15
N ARG A 215 -4.19 65.41 50.13
CA ARG A 215 -5.00 66.52 49.59
C ARG A 215 -6.11 66.94 50.57
N ARG A 216 -6.82 65.99 51.20
CA ARG A 216 -7.87 66.28 52.21
C ARG A 216 -7.33 66.97 53.47
N GLN A 217 -6.14 66.59 53.95
CA GLN A 217 -5.50 67.24 55.10
C GLN A 217 -5.03 68.67 54.83
N ARG A 218 -4.83 69.06 53.55
CA ARG A 218 -4.45 70.44 53.18
C ARG A 218 -5.64 71.37 52.97
N SER A 219 -6.86 70.85 52.82
CA SER A 219 -8.08 71.65 52.60
C SER A 219 -8.79 72.05 53.90
N THR A 220 -8.30 71.63 55.06
CA THR A 220 -8.91 71.84 56.39
C THR A 220 -8.11 72.78 57.29
N ARG A 221 -7.22 73.59 56.72
CA ARG A 221 -6.53 74.72 57.36
C ARG A 221 -6.76 75.96 56.53
#